data_AF-A0AAW1WU88-F1
#
_entry.id   AF-A0AAW1WU88-F1
#
_cell.length_a   1.000
_cell.length_b   1.000
_cell.length_c   1.000
_cell.angle_alpha   90.00
_cell.angle_beta   90.00
_cell.angle_gamma   90.00
#
_symmetry.space_group_name_H-M   'P 1'
#
loop_
_entity.id
_entity.type
_entity.pdbx_description
1 polymer ?
#
loop_
_entity_poly.entity_id
_entity_poly.type
_entity_poly.pdbx_seq_one_letter_code
_entity_poly.pdbx_strand_id
1 'polypeptide(L)'
;MEKALELSGRLPSKDVVSWNTVVSGLMRNVYERSALELVYEMVENGVPFEDVTFSISLGLAASFSVLELGRQIHGCLVSFGIENDAFLRTSLLDMYCKCGRLGEDITDIQKNASQNKAQVCM
;
A
#
# COMPACT_ATOMS: atom_id res chain seq x y z
N MET A 1 -9.44 -8.40 -13.39
CA MET A 1 -8.53 -7.66 -14.29
C MET A 1 -9.28 -6.76 -15.27
N GLU A 2 -10.25 -7.27 -16.05
CA GLU A 2 -10.97 -6.48 -17.08
C GLU A 2 -11.65 -5.21 -16.55
N LYS A 3 -12.29 -5.30 -15.38
CA LYS A 3 -12.96 -4.15 -14.74
C LYS A 3 -11.99 -3.07 -14.25
N ALA A 4 -10.79 -3.44 -13.80
CA ALA A 4 -9.78 -2.48 -13.36
C ALA A 4 -9.20 -1.71 -14.57
N LEU A 5 -8.82 -2.43 -15.62
CA LEU A 5 -8.29 -1.85 -16.87
C LEU A 5 -9.29 -0.92 -17.57
N GLU A 6 -10.58 -1.26 -17.53
CA GLU A 6 -11.62 -0.35 -18.05
C GLU A 6 -11.70 0.94 -17.21
N LEU A 7 -11.64 0.83 -15.89
CA LEU A 7 -11.72 1.98 -14.98
C LEU A 7 -10.49 2.89 -15.09
N SER A 8 -9.29 2.32 -15.17
CA SER A 8 -8.05 3.09 -15.35
C SER A 8 -7.98 3.77 -16.71
N GLY A 9 -8.44 3.10 -17.77
CA GLY A 9 -8.51 3.67 -19.12
C GLY A 9 -9.47 4.85 -19.23
N ARG A 10 -10.44 4.95 -18.32
CA ARG A 10 -11.44 6.02 -18.26
C ARG A 10 -11.05 7.19 -17.35
N LEU A 11 -9.89 7.13 -16.69
CA LEU A 11 -9.41 8.22 -15.85
C LEU A 11 -9.14 9.47 -16.71
N PRO A 12 -9.79 10.62 -16.41
CA PRO A 12 -9.63 11.85 -17.20
C PRO A 12 -8.22 12.44 -17.08
N SER A 13 -7.53 12.20 -15.96
CA SER A 13 -6.10 12.43 -15.78
C SER A 13 -5.46 11.17 -15.18
N LYS A 14 -4.28 10.77 -15.68
CA LYS A 14 -3.49 9.67 -15.10
C LYS A 14 -2.57 10.14 -13.97
N ASP A 15 -2.99 11.14 -13.21
CA ASP A 15 -2.26 11.62 -12.04
C ASP A 15 -2.60 10.80 -10.78
N VAL A 16 -1.72 10.85 -9.79
CA VAL A 16 -1.81 10.09 -8.53
C VAL A 16 -3.14 10.33 -7.82
N VAL A 17 -3.67 11.55 -7.87
CA VAL A 17 -4.93 11.94 -7.21
C VAL A 17 -6.13 11.23 -7.83
N SER A 18 -6.21 11.19 -9.15
CA SER A 18 -7.26 10.50 -9.90
C SER A 18 -7.25 9.00 -9.61
N TRP A 19 -6.07 8.37 -9.61
CA TRP A 19 -5.93 6.96 -9.23
C TRP A 19 -6.37 6.70 -7.80
N ASN A 20 -5.85 7.46 -6.83
CA ASN A 20 -6.20 7.32 -5.41
C ASN A 20 -7.69 7.48 -5.15
N THR A 21 -8.36 8.39 -5.87
CA THR A 21 -9.80 8.61 -5.76
C THR A 21 -10.58 7.37 -6.19
N VAL A 22 -10.22 6.75 -7.33
CA VAL A 22 -10.90 5.55 -7.82
C VAL A 22 -10.63 4.34 -6.92
N VAL A 23 -9.37 4.12 -6.52
CA VAL A 23 -9.01 3.00 -5.63
C VAL A 23 -9.77 3.11 -4.30
N SER A 24 -9.76 4.29 -3.68
CA SER A 24 -10.52 4.54 -2.43
C SER A 24 -12.03 4.34 -2.61
N GLY A 25 -12.57 4.79 -3.73
CA GLY A 25 -13.98 4.59 -4.06
C GLY A 25 -14.35 3.12 -4.18
N LEU A 26 -13.49 2.29 -4.77
CA LEU A 26 -13.70 0.86 -4.90
C LEU A 26 -13.62 0.13 -3.56
N MET A 27 -12.67 0.50 -2.69
CA MET A 27 -12.58 -0.04 -1.33
C MET A 27 -13.88 0.19 -0.55
N ARG A 28 -14.42 1.41 -0.59
CA ARG A 28 -15.67 1.78 0.12
C ARG A 28 -16.91 1.03 -0.38
N ASN A 29 -16.88 0.56 -1.63
CA ASN A 29 -17.98 -0.15 -2.26
C ASN A 29 -17.76 -1.68 -2.30
N VAL A 30 -16.87 -2.22 -1.46
CA VAL A 30 -16.58 -3.66 -1.33
C VAL A 30 -16.06 -4.28 -2.63
N TYR A 31 -15.48 -3.47 -3.52
CA TYR A 31 -14.78 -3.93 -4.72
C TYR A 31 -13.27 -3.99 -4.49
N GLU A 32 -12.85 -4.48 -3.32
CA GLU A 32 -11.46 -4.48 -2.86
C GLU A 32 -10.52 -5.19 -3.84
N ARG A 33 -11.01 -6.23 -4.57
CA ARG A 33 -10.18 -6.95 -5.55
C ARG A 33 -9.85 -6.07 -6.75
N SER A 34 -10.82 -5.31 -7.27
CA SER A 34 -10.58 -4.36 -8.36
C SER A 34 -9.70 -3.19 -7.90
N ALA A 35 -9.83 -2.77 -6.64
CA ALA A 35 -8.96 -1.77 -6.04
C ALA A 35 -7.50 -2.26 -5.98
N LEU A 36 -7.27 -3.51 -5.56
CA LEU A 36 -5.94 -4.11 -5.53
C LEU A 36 -5.34 -4.26 -6.95
N GLU A 37 -6.14 -4.69 -7.93
CA GLU A 37 -5.72 -4.75 -9.33
C GLU A 37 -5.28 -3.37 -9.86
N LEU A 38 -6.00 -2.29 -9.52
CA LEU A 38 -5.60 -0.93 -9.90
C LEU A 38 -4.31 -0.47 -9.22
N VAL A 39 -4.07 -0.86 -7.95
CA VAL A 39 -2.80 -0.55 -7.28
C VAL A 39 -1.63 -1.24 -7.98
N TYR A 40 -1.79 -2.49 -8.41
CA TYR A 40 -0.78 -3.16 -9.23
C TYR A 40 -0.55 -2.45 -10.56
N GLU A 41 -1.62 -2.02 -11.22
CA GLU A 41 -1.52 -1.27 -12.47
C GLU A 41 -0.82 0.08 -12.27
N MET A 42 -1.04 0.78 -11.15
CA MET A 42 -0.29 1.99 -10.81
C MET A 42 1.22 1.72 -10.75
N VAL A 43 1.62 0.61 -10.12
CA VAL A 43 3.03 0.19 -10.04
C VAL A 43 3.59 -0.12 -11.42
N GLU A 44 2.87 -0.89 -12.25
CA GLU A 44 3.30 -1.24 -13.61
C GLU A 44 3.44 -0.02 -14.52
N ASN A 45 2.60 1.00 -14.34
CA ASN A 45 2.67 2.26 -15.08
C ASN A 45 3.67 3.26 -14.50
N GLY A 46 4.39 2.92 -13.43
CA GLY A 46 5.34 3.81 -12.77
C GLY A 46 4.70 5.05 -12.16
N VAL A 47 3.43 4.98 -11.79
CA VAL A 47 2.72 6.07 -11.11
C VAL A 47 3.33 6.22 -9.70
N PRO A 48 3.86 7.40 -9.34
CA PRO A 48 4.56 7.56 -8.06
C PRO A 48 3.60 7.39 -6.89
N PHE A 49 4.06 6.71 -5.85
CA PHE A 49 3.28 6.58 -4.62
C PHE A 49 3.54 7.78 -3.72
N GLU A 50 2.45 8.48 -3.38
CA GLU A 50 2.40 9.46 -2.30
C GLU A 50 1.82 8.84 -1.03
N ASP A 51 1.89 9.55 0.11
CA ASP A 51 1.42 9.08 1.43
C ASP A 51 0.00 8.49 1.40
N VAL A 52 -0.90 9.12 0.63
CA VAL A 52 -2.28 8.65 0.45
C VAL A 52 -2.31 7.28 -0.25
N THR A 53 -1.47 7.09 -1.26
CA THR A 53 -1.36 5.85 -2.04
C THR A 53 -0.86 4.70 -1.16
N PHE A 54 0.15 4.97 -0.32
CA PHE A 54 0.66 4.01 0.64
C PHE A 54 -0.41 3.62 1.67
N SER A 55 -1.15 4.59 2.22
CA SER A 55 -2.21 4.31 3.19
C SER A 55 -3.33 3.46 2.59
N ILE A 56 -3.79 3.79 1.37
CA ILE A 56 -4.78 3.01 0.62
C ILE A 56 -4.29 1.56 0.41
N SER A 57 -3.03 1.40 -0.01
CA SER A 57 -2.43 0.08 -0.27
C SER A 57 -2.30 -0.75 1.01
N LEU A 58 -1.93 -0.13 2.13
CA LEU A 58 -1.91 -0.78 3.45
C LEU A 58 -3.30 -1.19 3.90
N GLY A 59 -4.30 -0.35 3.67
CA GLY A 59 -5.71 -0.67 3.94
C GLY A 59 -6.18 -1.89 3.14
N LEU A 60 -5.81 -1.99 1.86
CA LEU A 60 -6.10 -3.17 1.04
C LEU A 60 -5.40 -4.43 1.55
N ALA A 61 -4.12 -4.34 1.89
CA ALA A 61 -3.38 -5.46 2.49
C ALA A 61 -4.05 -5.94 3.78
N ALA A 62 -4.53 -5.01 4.61
CA ALA A 62 -5.25 -5.29 5.84
C ALA A 62 -6.61 -5.97 5.57
N SER A 63 -7.42 -5.44 4.66
CA SER A 63 -8.72 -6.01 4.27
C SER A 63 -8.60 -7.45 3.79
N PHE A 64 -7.58 -7.75 2.97
CA PHE A 64 -7.35 -9.10 2.48
C PHE A 64 -6.52 -9.99 3.42
N SER A 65 -6.05 -9.46 4.55
CA SER A 65 -5.11 -10.14 5.44
C SER A 65 -3.84 -10.65 4.73
N VAL A 66 -3.36 -9.90 3.73
CA VAL A 66 -2.18 -10.25 2.91
C VAL A 66 -0.94 -9.62 3.52
N LEU A 67 -0.39 -10.30 4.52
CA LEU A 67 0.78 -9.83 5.26
C LEU A 67 2.02 -9.56 4.37
N GLU A 68 2.22 -10.36 3.33
CA GLU A 68 3.36 -10.21 2.42
C GLU A 68 3.32 -8.87 1.65
N LEU A 69 2.14 -8.46 1.18
CA LEU A 69 1.94 -7.15 0.56
C LEU A 69 2.21 -6.03 1.56
N GLY A 70 1.73 -6.19 2.80
CA GLY A 70 2.03 -5.27 3.89
C GLY A 70 3.52 -5.09 4.16
N ARG A 71 4.29 -6.19 4.14
CA ARG A 71 5.76 -6.15 4.28
C ARG A 71 6.45 -5.46 3.12
N GLN A 72 6.02 -5.71 1.89
CA GLN A 72 6.57 -5.04 0.71
C GLN A 72 6.37 -3.53 0.79
N ILE A 73 5.15 -3.10 1.14
CA ILE A 73 4.84 -1.68 1.31
C ILE A 73 5.67 -1.08 2.45
N HIS A 74 5.77 -1.76 3.59
CA HIS A 74 6.62 -1.31 4.70
C HIS A 74 8.08 -1.16 4.27
N GLY A 75 8.63 -2.10 3.50
CA GLY A 75 9.98 -2.02 2.94
C GLY A 75 10.18 -0.80 2.02
N CYS A 76 9.18 -0.45 1.22
CA CYS A 76 9.19 0.78 0.43
C CYS A 76 9.23 2.03 1.33
N LEU A 77 8.40 2.09 2.37
CA LEU A 77 8.36 3.24 3.30
C LEU A 77 9.71 3.47 3.99
N VAL A 78 10.37 2.39 4.43
CA VAL A 78 11.71 2.43 5.02
C VAL A 78 12.75 2.91 4.01
N SER A 79 12.65 2.45 2.76
CA SER A 79 13.57 2.84 1.68
C SER A 79 13.44 4.32 1.30
N PHE A 80 12.23 4.89 1.44
CA PHE A 80 11.98 6.32 1.27
C PHE A 80 12.25 7.15 2.54
N GLY A 81 12.45 6.50 3.69
CA GLY A 81 12.69 7.16 4.98
C GLY A 81 11.46 7.87 5.57
N ILE A 82 10.26 7.40 5.22
CA ILE A 82 8.97 8.00 5.61
C ILE A 82 8.15 7.08 6.51
N GLU A 83 8.71 5.95 6.96
CA GLU A 83 8.05 4.99 7.85
C GLU A 83 7.65 5.58 9.21
N ASN A 84 8.29 6.68 9.62
CA ASN A 84 8.03 7.38 10.87
C ASN A 84 6.92 8.43 10.79
N ASP A 85 6.39 8.70 9.59
CA ASP A 85 5.21 9.56 9.44
C ASP A 85 4.05 9.02 10.28
N ALA A 86 3.39 9.90 11.03
CA ALA A 86 2.38 9.48 12.01
C ALA A 86 1.17 8.82 11.35
N PHE A 87 0.80 9.28 10.15
CA PHE A 87 -0.33 8.77 9.39
C PHE A 87 -0.01 7.39 8.77
N LEU A 88 1.17 7.25 8.15
CA LEU A 88 1.62 5.98 7.57
C LEU A 88 1.91 4.94 8.65
N ARG A 89 2.50 5.32 9.78
CA ARG A 89 2.75 4.43 10.91
C ARG A 89 1.45 3.89 11.51
N THR A 90 0.41 4.71 11.61
CA THR A 90 -0.91 4.27 12.07
C THR A 90 -1.53 3.26 11.10
N SER A 91 -1.41 3.52 9.79
CA SER A 91 -1.88 2.61 8.73
C SER A 91 -1.12 1.26 8.74
N LEU A 92 0.20 1.29 8.95
CA LEU A 92 1.04 0.09 9.11
C LEU A 92 0.61 -0.75 10.31
N LEU A 93 0.41 -0.09 11.46
CA LEU A 93 -0.03 -0.78 12.68
C LEU A 93 -1.39 -1.46 12.47
N ASP A 94 -2.38 -0.75 11.91
CA ASP A 94 -3.70 -1.33 11.61
C ASP A 94 -3.58 -2.56 10.69
N MET A 95 -2.73 -2.47 9.66
CA MET A 95 -2.47 -3.58 8.74
C MET A 95 -1.88 -4.81 9.44
N TYR A 96 -0.81 -4.64 10.22
CA TYR A 96 -0.19 -5.75 10.95
C TYR A 96 -1.13 -6.35 12.01
N CYS A 97 -1.94 -5.51 12.68
CA CYS A 97 -2.97 -5.95 13.62
C CYS A 97 -3.98 -6.87 12.93
N LYS A 98 -4.54 -6.42 11.80
CA LYS A 98 -5.59 -7.14 11.06
C LYS A 98 -5.06 -8.41 10.39
N CYS A 99 -3.80 -8.45 9.98
CA CYS A 99 -3.16 -9.65 9.44
C CYS A 99 -2.81 -10.69 10.53
N GLY A 100 -3.11 -10.43 11.81
CA GLY A 100 -3.08 -11.44 12.87
C GLY A 100 -1.70 -11.77 13.46
N ARG A 101 -0.68 -10.92 13.27
CA ARG A 101 0.66 -11.11 13.85
C ARG A 101 1.06 -9.98 14.79
N LEU A 102 0.32 -9.82 15.88
CA LEU A 102 0.71 -8.96 17.00
C LEU A 102 1.85 -9.56 17.86
N GLY A 103 2.15 -10.86 17.73
CA GLY A 103 3.05 -11.57 18.66
C GLY A 103 4.55 -11.44 18.40
N GLU A 104 4.97 -11.15 17.16
CA GLU A 104 6.39 -11.15 16.77
C GLU A 104 6.80 -9.91 15.95
N ASP A 105 5.89 -9.33 15.14
CA ASP A 105 6.20 -8.22 14.22
C ASP A 105 6.17 -6.80 14.85
N ILE A 106 5.57 -6.59 16.04
CA ILE A 106 5.54 -5.24 16.67
C ILE A 106 6.95 -4.74 16.98
N THR A 107 7.87 -5.66 17.31
CA THR A 107 9.29 -5.33 17.47
C THR A 107 9.98 -5.02 16.15
N ASP A 108 9.51 -5.56 15.03
CA ASP A 108 10.11 -5.35 13.70
C ASP A 108 9.65 -4.05 13.04
N ILE A 109 8.45 -3.56 13.35
CA ILE A 109 8.02 -2.18 13.05
C ILE A 109 8.99 -1.16 13.69
N GLN A 110 9.58 -1.48 14.85
CA GLN A 110 10.57 -0.63 15.51
C GLN A 110 12.04 -0.94 15.12
N LYS A 111 12.38 -2.20 14.79
CA LYS A 111 13.78 -2.62 14.52
C LYS A 111 14.24 -2.36 13.09
N ASN A 112 13.37 -2.38 12.08
CA ASN A 112 13.79 -2.27 10.67
C ASN A 112 14.28 -0.88 10.24
N ALA A 113 14.00 0.17 11.02
CA ALA A 113 14.60 1.50 10.81
C ALA A 113 16.15 1.48 10.93
N SER A 114 16.73 0.44 11.53
CA SER A 114 18.17 0.35 11.80
C SER A 114 18.93 -0.68 10.95
N GLN A 115 18.26 -1.61 10.25
CA GLN A 115 18.95 -2.78 9.67
C GLN A 115 18.87 -2.97 8.15
N ASN A 116 18.04 -2.23 7.40
CA ASN A 116 17.91 -2.46 5.95
C ASN A 116 18.55 -1.39 5.05
N LYS A 117 19.79 -0.98 5.37
CA LYS A 117 20.63 -0.12 4.50
C LYS A 117 21.35 -0.91 3.39
N ALA A 118 21.14 -2.21 3.25
CA ALA A 118 21.81 -3.03 2.24
C ALA A 118 20.83 -4.07 1.66
N GLN A 119 20.63 -4.04 0.34
CA GLN A 119 19.62 -4.79 -0.43
C GLN A 119 18.22 -4.21 -0.24
N VAL A 120 17.70 -3.36 -1.13
CA VAL A 120 17.28 -3.74 -2.48
C VAL A 120 17.46 -2.56 -3.44
N CYS A 121 18.57 -2.55 -4.17
CA CYS A 121 18.67 -1.96 -5.50
C CYS A 121 19.28 -3.02 -6.41
N MET A 122 18.42 -3.77 -7.10
CA MET A 122 18.72 -4.39 -8.39
C MET A 122 17.44 -4.42 -9.21
#